data_AF-A0A0F8X8M1-F1
#
_entry.id   AF-A0A0F8X8M1-F1
#
_cell.length_a   1.000
_cell.length_b   1.000
_cell.length_c   1.000
_cell.angle_alpha   90.00
_cell.angle_beta   90.00
_cell.angle_gamma   90.00
#
_symmetry.space_group_name_H-M   'P 1'
#
loop_
_entity.id
_entity.type
_entity.pdbx_description
1 polymer ?
#
loop_
_entity_poly.entity_id
_entity_poly.type
_entity_poly.pdbx_seq_one_letter_code
_entity_poly.pdbx_strand_id
1 'polypeptide(L)'
;MNTSEFKNPFRPGAGHMPPYLAGRRQEREEFLRLLDQETILENMVLTGLRGVGKTVLLDTFKPLAQERGWRWIGTDMSESACLSEENIATRLITDLAVVTSEVVIEREAIHGMGFVPNVQEVTRTLDYHTLRTIFDATPGLVLDKLKKVLEIVWHALSQEGSRRLIFAYDEAQNLSDHAEK
;
A
#
# COMPACT_ATOMS: atom_id res chain seq x y z
N MET A 1 23.94 19.41 45.43
CA MET A 1 22.86 18.65 44.76
C MET A 1 23.26 18.47 43.31
N ASN A 2 23.70 17.27 42.93
CA ASN A 2 24.10 16.98 41.55
C ASN A 2 22.84 16.91 40.68
N THR A 3 22.68 17.90 39.79
CA THR A 3 21.73 17.83 38.67
C THR A 3 22.27 16.80 37.69
N SER A 4 21.81 15.55 37.79
CA SER A 4 21.99 14.57 36.72
C SER A 4 21.32 15.13 35.47
N GLU A 5 22.12 15.54 34.49
CA GLU A 5 21.65 15.88 33.14
C GLU A 5 20.81 14.71 32.61
N PHE A 6 19.49 14.89 32.58
CA PHE A 6 18.61 14.01 31.85
C PHE A 6 18.93 14.19 30.37
N LYS A 7 19.80 13.32 29.85
CA LYS A 7 20.21 13.35 28.45
C LYS A 7 19.02 12.92 27.61
N ASN A 8 18.40 13.87 26.92
CA ASN A 8 17.27 13.62 26.04
C ASN A 8 17.62 12.47 25.07
N PRO A 9 16.96 11.30 25.16
CA PRO A 9 17.29 10.13 24.33
C PRO A 9 16.83 10.31 22.88
N PHE A 10 15.99 11.31 22.60
CA PHE A 10 15.52 11.65 21.27
C PHE A 10 16.57 12.53 20.58
N ARG A 11 17.44 11.90 19.78
CA ARG A 11 18.23 12.63 18.79
C ARG A 11 17.38 12.81 17.54
N PRO A 12 16.96 14.03 17.17
CA PRO A 12 16.23 14.27 15.93
C PRO A 12 17.19 14.06 14.76
N GLY A 13 17.24 12.85 14.23
CA GLY A 13 17.77 12.53 12.92
C GLY A 13 16.61 12.04 12.05
N ALA A 14 16.49 12.57 10.83
CA ALA A 14 15.48 12.09 9.89
C ALA A 14 15.67 10.58 9.66
N GLY A 15 14.60 9.80 9.89
CA GLY A 15 14.57 8.36 9.59
C GLY A 15 15.23 7.41 10.59
N HIS A 16 15.77 7.88 11.72
CA HIS A 16 16.27 6.96 12.76
C HIS A 16 15.16 6.53 13.71
N MET A 17 14.97 5.21 13.82
CA MET A 17 14.08 4.61 14.82
C MET A 17 14.56 5.03 16.23
N PRO A 18 13.76 5.75 17.02
CA PRO A 18 14.10 6.07 18.39
C PRO A 18 14.16 4.79 19.22
N PRO A 19 15.05 4.70 20.21
CA PRO A 19 15.18 3.51 21.06
C PRO A 19 13.90 3.20 21.86
N TYR A 20 12.98 4.16 21.98
CA TYR A 20 11.69 3.97 22.63
C TYR A 20 10.59 4.84 22.01
N LEU A 21 9.51 4.22 21.53
CA LEU A 21 8.26 4.89 21.17
C LEU A 21 7.38 5.00 22.44
N ALA A 22 7.72 5.94 23.32
CA ALA A 22 6.93 6.20 24.53
C ALA A 22 5.50 6.63 24.15
N GLY A 23 4.50 6.07 24.84
CA GLY A 23 3.12 6.58 24.77
C GLY A 23 2.32 6.19 23.52
N ARG A 24 2.87 5.40 22.60
CA ARG A 24 2.18 5.00 21.34
C ARG A 24 1.50 3.62 21.40
N ARG A 25 1.17 3.16 22.61
CA ARG A 25 0.55 1.84 22.81
C ARG A 25 -0.90 1.83 22.30
N GLN A 26 -1.63 2.92 22.51
CA GLN A 26 -3.03 3.04 22.10
C GLN A 26 -3.18 2.99 20.58
N GLU A 27 -2.34 3.72 19.84
CA GLU A 27 -2.36 3.70 18.37
C GLU A 27 -2.01 2.32 17.83
N ARG A 28 -1.07 1.62 18.47
CA ARG A 28 -0.73 0.24 18.10
C ARG A 28 -1.90 -0.71 18.39
N GLU A 29 -2.50 -0.65 19.56
CA GLU A 29 -3.65 -1.49 19.93
C GLU A 29 -4.84 -1.25 18.99
N GLU A 30 -5.09 0.02 18.64
CA GLU A 30 -6.12 0.39 17.69
C GLU A 30 -5.83 -0.13 16.29
N PHE A 31 -4.59 0.00 15.81
CA PHE A 31 -4.19 -0.59 14.53
C PHE A 31 -4.43 -2.10 14.50
N LEU A 32 -4.07 -2.81 15.58
CA LEU A 32 -4.32 -4.26 15.68
C LEU A 32 -5.81 -4.60 15.65
N ARG A 33 -6.64 -3.83 16.38
CA ARG A 33 -8.11 -3.98 16.34
C ARG A 33 -8.64 -3.82 14.92
N LEU A 34 -8.14 -2.82 14.18
CA LEU A 34 -8.59 -2.54 12.81
C LEU A 34 -8.22 -3.67 11.84
N LEU A 35 -7.09 -4.36 12.05
CA LEU A 35 -6.69 -5.52 11.25
C LEU A 35 -7.56 -6.77 11.46
N ASP A 36 -8.33 -6.82 12.55
CA ASP A 36 -9.21 -7.93 12.90
C ASP A 36 -10.64 -7.75 12.34
N GLN A 37 -10.90 -6.64 11.62
CA GLN A 37 -12.18 -6.41 10.93
C GLN A 37 -12.43 -7.45 9.82
N GLU A 38 -13.63 -8.04 9.78
CA GLU A 38 -14.08 -8.89 8.67
C GLU A 38 -14.56 -8.06 7.46
N THR A 39 -15.31 -7.00 7.74
CA THR A 39 -15.72 -5.99 6.76
C THR A 39 -15.06 -4.67 7.14
N ILE A 40 -14.34 -4.06 6.19
CA ILE A 40 -13.58 -2.84 6.45
C ILE A 40 -14.51 -1.64 6.42
N LEU A 41 -14.87 -1.16 7.61
CA LEU A 41 -15.74 0.01 7.81
C LEU A 41 -14.96 1.20 8.37
N GLU A 42 -13.82 0.94 9.00
CA GLU A 42 -12.99 1.93 9.66
C GLU A 42 -11.57 1.92 9.08
N ASN A 43 -11.05 3.12 8.80
CA ASN A 43 -9.66 3.36 8.41
C ASN A 43 -8.92 4.12 9.51
N MET A 44 -7.60 3.95 9.59
CA MET A 44 -6.77 4.68 10.55
C MET A 44 -6.16 5.94 9.92
N VAL A 45 -6.21 7.06 10.63
CA VAL A 45 -5.47 8.28 10.26
C VAL A 45 -4.57 8.69 11.43
N LEU A 46 -3.26 8.74 11.19
CA LEU A 46 -2.28 9.17 12.19
C LEU A 46 -2.03 10.68 12.07
N THR A 47 -2.49 11.45 13.04
CA THR A 47 -2.30 12.91 13.08
C THR A 47 -1.39 13.33 14.24
N GLY A 48 -0.84 14.55 14.16
CA GLY A 48 0.00 15.13 15.20
C GLY A 48 1.07 16.07 14.66
N LEU A 49 1.75 16.77 15.56
CA LEU A 49 2.78 17.76 15.21
C LEU A 49 3.93 17.15 14.41
N ARG A 50 4.66 17.99 13.65
CA ARG A 50 5.87 17.56 12.94
C ARG A 50 6.93 17.08 13.94
N GLY A 51 7.65 16.00 13.61
CA GLY A 51 8.75 15.50 14.43
C GLY A 51 8.35 14.57 15.60
N VAL A 52 7.08 14.25 15.77
CA VAL A 52 6.60 13.32 16.83
C VAL A 52 6.74 11.82 16.50
N GLY A 53 7.44 11.50 15.41
CA GLY A 53 7.72 10.12 15.00
C GLY A 53 6.56 9.36 14.35
N LYS A 54 5.66 10.04 13.62
CA LYS A 54 4.51 9.38 12.94
C LYS A 54 4.97 8.39 11.86
N THR A 55 5.92 8.80 11.00
CA THR A 55 6.53 7.93 9.98
C THR A 55 7.13 6.68 10.61
N VAL A 56 7.92 6.87 11.68
CA VAL A 56 8.51 5.76 12.43
C VAL A 56 7.42 4.85 13.01
N LEU A 57 6.34 5.41 13.54
CA LEU A 57 5.21 4.61 14.03
C LEU A 57 4.55 3.81 12.90
N LEU A 58 4.33 4.42 11.73
CA LEU A 58 3.79 3.73 10.54
C LEU A 58 4.70 2.57 10.10
N ASP A 59 6.02 2.76 10.13
CA ASP A 59 7.00 1.70 9.84
C ASP A 59 6.88 0.53 10.81
N THR A 60 6.52 0.78 12.08
CA THR A 60 6.29 -0.30 13.05
C THR A 60 5.02 -1.11 12.78
N PHE A 61 4.07 -0.59 12.01
CA PHE A 61 2.81 -1.27 11.68
C PHE A 61 2.97 -2.30 10.56
N LYS A 62 3.90 -2.07 9.64
CA LYS A 62 4.19 -2.98 8.53
C LYS A 62 4.43 -4.44 8.97
N PRO A 63 5.36 -4.75 9.89
CA PRO A 63 5.56 -6.13 10.34
C PRO A 63 4.32 -6.71 11.03
N LEU A 64 3.57 -5.91 11.80
CA LEU A 64 2.35 -6.37 12.48
C LEU A 64 1.23 -6.75 11.50
N ALA A 65 1.11 -5.99 10.40
CA ALA A 65 0.18 -6.28 9.32
C ALA A 65 0.56 -7.58 8.61
N GLN A 66 1.85 -7.73 8.26
CA GLN A 66 2.38 -8.91 7.59
C GLN A 66 2.21 -10.18 8.44
N GLU A 67 2.45 -10.11 9.76
CA GLU A 67 2.20 -11.22 10.70
C GLU A 67 0.74 -11.68 10.72
N ARG A 68 -0.21 -10.78 10.44
CA ARG A 68 -1.65 -11.08 10.32
C ARG A 68 -2.11 -11.43 8.90
N GLY A 69 -1.16 -11.62 7.98
CA GLY A 69 -1.43 -12.00 6.59
C GLY A 69 -1.90 -10.86 5.69
N TRP A 70 -1.72 -9.60 6.10
CA TRP A 70 -2.01 -8.43 5.27
C TRP A 70 -0.83 -8.09 4.36
N ARG A 71 -1.10 -7.88 3.07
CA ARG A 71 -0.13 -7.33 2.11
C ARG A 71 -0.08 -5.81 2.25
N TRP A 72 1.10 -5.30 2.56
CA TRP A 72 1.36 -3.89 2.75
C TRP A 72 1.71 -3.20 1.43
N ILE A 73 0.93 -2.19 1.05
CA ILE A 73 1.07 -1.43 -0.20
C ILE A 73 1.38 0.02 0.13
N GLY A 74 2.39 0.57 -0.55
CA GLY A 74 2.81 1.96 -0.36
C GLY A 74 3.70 2.16 0.87
N THR A 75 4.47 3.24 0.87
CA THR A 75 5.33 3.63 1.99
C THR A 75 5.49 5.15 2.10
N ASP A 76 5.45 5.86 0.97
CA ASP A 76 5.63 7.31 0.90
C ASP A 76 4.87 7.89 -0.30
N MET A 77 4.11 8.97 -0.07
CA MET A 77 3.46 9.76 -1.11
C MET A 77 4.26 11.04 -1.34
N SER A 78 5.01 11.07 -2.45
CA SER A 78 5.68 12.30 -2.86
C SER A 78 4.65 13.36 -3.26
N GLU A 79 4.94 14.62 -2.96
CA GLU A 79 4.09 15.77 -3.29
C GLU A 79 3.70 15.80 -4.79
N SER A 80 4.63 15.41 -5.67
CA SER A 80 4.39 15.30 -7.12
C SER A 80 3.34 14.25 -7.52
N ALA A 81 3.18 13.18 -6.73
CA ALA A 81 2.19 12.13 -6.98
C ALA A 81 0.77 12.58 -6.62
N CYS A 82 0.61 13.64 -5.83
CA CYS A 82 -0.67 14.13 -5.32
C CYS A 82 -1.29 15.27 -6.16
N LEU A 83 -0.67 15.65 -7.29
CA LEU A 83 -1.11 16.81 -8.09
C LEU A 83 -2.40 16.58 -8.88
N SER A 84 -2.79 15.33 -9.14
CA SER A 84 -4.03 15.00 -9.86
C SER A 84 -4.54 13.61 -9.48
N GLU A 85 -5.84 13.37 -9.68
CA GLU A 85 -6.44 12.04 -9.51
C GLU A 85 -5.73 10.98 -10.35
N GLU A 86 -5.34 11.31 -11.58
CA GLU A 86 -4.64 10.41 -12.49
C GLU A 86 -3.24 10.04 -11.97
N ASN A 87 -2.53 10.98 -11.36
CA ASN A 87 -1.22 10.73 -10.76
C ASN A 87 -1.35 9.84 -9.52
N ILE A 88 -2.37 10.10 -8.68
CA ILE A 88 -2.68 9.25 -7.51
C ILE A 88 -3.02 7.84 -7.99
N ALA A 89 -3.88 7.70 -9.01
CA ALA A 89 -4.24 6.41 -9.57
C ALA A 89 -3.03 5.65 -10.12
N THR A 90 -2.17 6.35 -10.87
CA THR A 90 -0.92 5.79 -11.38
C THR A 90 -0.02 5.31 -10.23
N ARG A 91 0.05 6.08 -9.15
CA ARG A 91 0.84 5.70 -7.97
C ARG A 91 0.26 4.47 -7.26
N LEU A 92 -1.05 4.45 -7.01
CA LEU A 92 -1.74 3.30 -6.42
C LEU A 92 -1.52 2.04 -7.26
N ILE A 93 -1.65 2.13 -8.58
CA ILE A 93 -1.42 1.02 -9.52
C ILE A 93 0.03 0.55 -9.46
N THR A 94 0.98 1.49 -9.41
CA THR A 94 2.41 1.17 -9.32
C THR A 94 2.72 0.41 -8.03
N ASP A 95 2.26 0.90 -6.89
CA ASP A 95 2.50 0.23 -5.60
C ASP A 95 1.77 -1.12 -5.53
N LEU A 96 0.56 -1.21 -6.09
CA LEU A 96 -0.19 -2.45 -6.17
C LEU A 96 0.54 -3.51 -7.03
N ALA A 97 1.12 -3.09 -8.16
CA ALA A 97 1.89 -3.97 -9.03
C ALA A 97 3.09 -4.61 -8.32
N VAL A 98 3.75 -3.89 -7.40
CA VAL A 98 4.89 -4.43 -6.63
C VAL A 98 4.49 -5.66 -5.82
N VAL A 99 3.27 -5.69 -5.27
CA VAL A 99 2.79 -6.80 -4.43
C VAL A 99 1.96 -7.84 -5.18
N THR A 100 1.59 -7.57 -6.44
CA THR A 100 0.70 -8.42 -7.25
C THR A 100 1.36 -8.98 -8.51
N SER A 101 2.59 -8.59 -8.84
CA SER A 101 3.31 -9.04 -10.04
C SER A 101 3.54 -10.56 -10.12
N GLU A 102 3.49 -11.26 -8.99
CA GLU A 102 3.61 -12.73 -8.92
C GLU A 102 2.26 -13.46 -8.99
N VAL A 103 1.15 -12.72 -8.92
CA VAL A 103 -0.21 -13.27 -8.88
C VAL A 103 -0.63 -13.62 -10.30
N VAL A 104 -0.79 -14.92 -10.58
CA VAL A 104 -1.16 -15.43 -11.91
C VAL A 104 -2.68 -15.40 -12.06
N ILE A 105 -3.17 -14.72 -13.10
CA ILE A 105 -4.60 -14.61 -13.41
C ILE A 105 -5.03 -15.50 -14.58
N GLU A 106 -4.11 -15.82 -15.49
CA GLU A 106 -4.42 -16.60 -16.68
C GLU A 106 -3.17 -17.39 -17.12
N ARG A 107 -3.39 -18.63 -17.58
CA ARG A 107 -2.36 -19.44 -18.23
C ARG A 107 -2.84 -19.71 -19.64
N GLU A 108 -2.27 -19.00 -20.61
CA GLU A 108 -2.64 -19.16 -22.00
C GLU A 108 -1.65 -20.11 -22.69
N ALA A 109 -2.16 -21.18 -23.28
CA ALA A 109 -1.37 -22.14 -24.04
C ALA A 109 -1.24 -21.64 -25.49
N ILE A 110 -0.16 -20.93 -25.79
CA ILE A 110 0.16 -20.54 -27.17
C ILE A 110 0.66 -21.78 -27.90
N HIS A 111 -0.13 -22.21 -28.88
CA HIS A 111 0.26 -23.30 -29.78
C HIS A 111 1.18 -22.71 -30.85
N GLY A 112 2.46 -23.12 -30.82
CA GLY A 112 3.43 -22.73 -31.84
C GLY A 112 2.99 -23.22 -33.22
N MET A 113 3.10 -22.35 -34.23
CA MET A 113 2.86 -22.72 -35.63
C MET A 113 4.07 -23.51 -36.14
N GLY A 114 3.95 -24.84 -36.25
CA GLY A 114 5.03 -25.72 -36.73
C GLY A 114 4.64 -27.21 -36.75
N PHE A 115 5.45 -28.04 -37.42
CA PHE A 115 5.23 -29.49 -37.52
C PHE A 115 5.50 -30.27 -36.22
N VAL A 116 6.03 -29.59 -35.20
CA VAL A 116 6.21 -30.13 -33.85
C VAL A 116 5.25 -29.36 -32.93
N PRO A 117 4.34 -30.03 -32.20
CA PRO A 117 3.50 -29.36 -31.22
C PRO A 117 4.37 -28.79 -30.10
N ASN A 118 4.65 -27.48 -30.18
CA ASN A 118 5.30 -26.74 -29.11
C ASN A 118 4.23 -25.89 -28.44
N VAL A 119 3.77 -26.32 -27.27
CA VAL A 119 2.85 -25.55 -26.44
C VAL A 119 3.70 -24.66 -25.55
N GLN A 120 3.68 -23.35 -25.79
CA GLN A 120 4.25 -22.36 -24.88
C GLN A 120 3.15 -21.87 -23.95
N GLU A 121 3.27 -22.18 -22.66
CA GLU A 121 2.41 -21.59 -21.65
C GLU A 121 2.89 -20.17 -21.34
N VAL A 122 2.09 -19.16 -21.68
CA VAL A 122 2.30 -17.79 -21.25
C VAL A 122 1.44 -17.54 -20.02
N THR A 123 2.11 -17.27 -18.90
CA THR A 123 1.46 -16.88 -17.65
C THR A 123 1.24 -15.37 -17.66
N ARG A 124 -0.01 -14.95 -17.50
CA ARG A 124 -0.34 -13.55 -17.29
C ARG A 124 -0.45 -13.26 -15.80
N THR A 125 0.32 -12.30 -15.32
CA THR A 125 0.29 -11.87 -13.92
C THR A 125 -0.32 -10.48 -13.78
N LEU A 126 -0.61 -10.08 -12.54
CA LEU A 126 -1.06 -8.72 -12.21
C LEU A 126 0.13 -7.76 -12.09
N ASP A 127 0.96 -7.70 -13.13
CA ASP A 127 2.03 -6.73 -13.24
C ASP A 127 1.51 -5.31 -13.55
N TYR A 128 2.41 -4.33 -13.52
CA TYR A 128 2.05 -2.93 -13.78
C TYR A 128 1.38 -2.75 -15.14
N HIS A 129 1.90 -3.41 -16.19
CA HIS A 129 1.35 -3.30 -17.53
C HIS A 129 -0.10 -3.82 -17.56
N THR A 130 -0.37 -4.96 -16.96
CA THR A 130 -1.70 -5.57 -16.91
C THR A 130 -2.67 -4.69 -16.14
N LEU A 131 -2.29 -4.21 -14.96
CA LEU A 131 -3.12 -3.32 -14.15
C LEU A 131 -3.41 -1.99 -14.87
N ARG A 132 -2.39 -1.39 -15.52
CA ARG A 132 -2.54 -0.16 -16.31
C ARG A 132 -3.46 -0.37 -17.51
N THR A 133 -3.33 -1.50 -18.21
CA THR A 133 -4.20 -1.85 -19.33
C THR A 133 -5.65 -1.95 -18.89
N ILE A 134 -5.92 -2.59 -17.75
CA ILE A 134 -7.26 -2.68 -17.17
C ILE A 134 -7.79 -1.27 -16.83
N PHE A 135 -6.96 -0.44 -16.20
CA PHE A 135 -7.32 0.93 -15.84
C PHE A 135 -7.71 1.76 -17.07
N ASP A 136 -6.85 1.79 -18.10
CA ASP A 136 -7.06 2.60 -19.30
C ASP A 136 -8.25 2.12 -20.14
N ALA A 137 -8.49 0.80 -20.18
CA ALA A 137 -9.61 0.21 -20.91
C ALA A 137 -10.96 0.34 -20.19
N THR A 138 -10.96 0.63 -18.89
CA THR A 138 -12.19 0.81 -18.12
C THR A 138 -12.79 2.19 -18.44
N PRO A 139 -14.04 2.28 -18.93
CA PRO A 139 -14.69 3.59 -19.13
C PRO A 139 -15.12 4.20 -17.80
N GLY A 140 -15.20 5.53 -17.74
CA GLY A 140 -15.66 6.27 -16.55
C GLY A 140 -14.59 7.20 -15.98
N LEU A 141 -14.86 7.68 -14.76
CA LEU A 141 -13.94 8.55 -14.02
C LEU A 141 -12.77 7.73 -13.46
N VAL A 142 -11.71 8.41 -13.01
CA VAL A 142 -10.53 7.78 -12.41
C VAL A 142 -10.92 6.83 -11.27
N LEU A 143 -11.91 7.22 -10.46
CA LEU A 143 -12.43 6.41 -9.36
C LEU A 143 -13.06 5.09 -9.84
N ASP A 144 -13.86 5.13 -10.93
CA ASP A 144 -14.49 3.93 -11.49
C ASP A 144 -13.44 2.95 -12.03
N LYS A 145 -12.43 3.50 -12.70
CA LYS A 145 -11.28 2.75 -13.24
C LYS A 145 -10.48 2.09 -12.12
N LEU A 146 -10.15 2.85 -11.06
CA LEU A 146 -9.45 2.31 -9.89
C LEU A 146 -10.26 1.22 -9.19
N LYS A 147 -11.56 1.44 -9.01
CA LYS A 147 -12.46 0.44 -8.43
C LYS A 147 -12.39 -0.86 -9.22
N LYS A 148 -12.44 -0.79 -10.55
CA LYS A 148 -12.35 -1.98 -11.40
C LYS A 148 -11.02 -2.73 -11.26
N VAL A 149 -9.91 -2.01 -11.20
CA VAL A 149 -8.59 -2.59 -10.94
C VAL A 149 -8.58 -3.31 -9.59
N LEU A 150 -9.03 -2.63 -8.53
CA LEU A 150 -9.05 -3.20 -7.17
C LEU A 150 -9.96 -4.42 -7.05
N GLU A 151 -11.11 -4.44 -7.74
CA GLU A 151 -11.99 -5.61 -7.80
C GLU A 151 -11.29 -6.82 -8.44
N ILE A 152 -10.59 -6.61 -9.56
CA ILE A 152 -9.86 -7.70 -10.24
C ILE A 152 -8.74 -8.24 -9.36
N VAL A 153 -7.96 -7.35 -8.74
CA VAL A 153 -6.92 -7.76 -7.81
C VAL A 153 -7.53 -8.53 -6.63
N TRP A 154 -8.59 -8.01 -6.02
CA TRP A 154 -9.29 -8.68 -4.93
C TRP A 154 -9.72 -10.11 -5.30
N HIS A 155 -10.29 -10.29 -6.50
CA HIS A 155 -10.69 -11.61 -6.99
C HIS A 155 -9.50 -12.54 -7.23
N ALA A 156 -8.39 -12.03 -7.78
CA ALA A 156 -7.19 -12.83 -8.00
C ALA A 156 -6.55 -13.28 -6.68
N LEU A 157 -6.37 -12.34 -5.74
CA LEU A 157 -5.78 -12.63 -4.43
C LEU A 157 -6.66 -13.60 -3.62
N SER A 158 -7.98 -13.53 -3.80
CA SER A 158 -8.93 -14.47 -3.21
C SER A 158 -8.69 -15.93 -3.60
N GLN A 159 -8.13 -16.19 -4.79
CA GLN A 159 -7.81 -17.56 -5.25
C GLN A 159 -6.53 -18.09 -4.59
N GLU A 160 -5.62 -17.20 -4.18
CA GLU A 160 -4.39 -17.55 -3.46
C GLU A 160 -4.60 -17.68 -1.94
N GLY A 161 -5.84 -17.51 -1.45
CA GLY A 161 -6.17 -17.64 -0.03
C GLY A 161 -5.86 -16.41 0.83
N SER A 162 -5.46 -15.28 0.24
CA SER A 162 -5.26 -14.02 0.97
C SER A 162 -6.11 -12.90 0.38
N ARG A 163 -6.99 -12.31 1.18
CA ARG A 163 -7.88 -11.19 0.77
C ARG A 163 -7.59 -9.90 1.53
N ARG A 164 -6.34 -9.73 1.97
CA ARG A 164 -5.99 -8.69 2.94
C ARG A 164 -4.96 -7.76 2.32
N LEU A 165 -5.41 -6.57 1.95
CA LEU A 165 -4.59 -5.50 1.39
C LEU A 165 -4.70 -4.27 2.29
N ILE A 166 -3.57 -3.65 2.60
CA ILE A 166 -3.55 -2.36 3.29
C ILE A 166 -2.76 -1.36 2.45
N PHE A 167 -3.39 -0.22 2.17
CA PHE A 167 -2.73 0.95 1.59
C PHE A 167 -2.26 1.84 2.73
N ALA A 168 -0.95 2.05 2.83
CA ALA A 168 -0.33 2.80 3.89
C ALA A 168 0.57 3.89 3.31
N TYR A 169 0.15 5.14 3.50
CA TYR A 169 0.75 6.30 2.90
C TYR A 169 1.04 7.35 3.98
N ASP A 170 2.30 7.78 4.06
CA ASP A 170 2.69 8.93 4.86
C ASP A 170 2.41 10.24 4.08
N GLU A 171 2.39 11.37 4.80
CA GLU A 171 2.20 12.71 4.25
C GLU A 171 0.90 12.89 3.43
N ALA A 172 -0.17 12.19 3.82
CA ALA A 172 -1.47 12.23 3.14
C ALA A 172 -2.11 13.62 3.07
N GLN A 173 -1.69 14.59 3.90
CA GLN A 173 -2.16 15.98 3.78
C GLN A 173 -1.79 16.64 2.44
N ASN A 174 -0.79 16.12 1.73
CA ASN A 174 -0.45 16.59 0.39
C ASN A 174 -1.61 16.37 -0.62
N LEU A 175 -2.58 15.50 -0.30
CA LEU A 175 -3.77 15.26 -1.11
C LEU A 175 -4.81 16.39 -0.99
N SER A 176 -4.89 17.07 0.16
CA SER A 176 -5.91 18.11 0.40
C SER A 176 -5.48 19.49 -0.09
N ASP A 177 -4.18 19.81 -0.05
CA ASP A 177 -3.67 21.17 -0.34
C ASP A 177 -3.80 21.57 -1.82
N HIS A 178 -4.09 20.63 -2.72
CA HIS A 178 -4.27 20.86 -4.15
C HIS A 178 -5.73 20.87 -4.62
N ALA A 179 -6.71 20.56 -3.75
CA ALA A 179 -8.11 20.52 -4.14
C ALA A 179 -8.75 21.91 -4.33
N GLU A 180 -8.08 22.98 -3.87
CA GLU A 180 -8.61 24.36 -3.85
C GLU A 180 -7.88 25.33 -4.82
N LYS A 181 -7.15 24.85 -5.82
CA LYS A 181 -6.53 25.72 -6.86
C LYS A 181 -7.05 25.48 -8.26
#